data_AF-A0A2C9CMR0-F1
#
_entry.id   AF-A0A2C9CMR0-F1
#
_cell.length_a   1.000
_cell.length_b   1.000
_cell.length_c   1.000
_cell.angle_alpha   90.00
_cell.angle_beta   90.00
_cell.angle_gamma   90.00
#
_symmetry.space_group_name_H-M   'P 1'
#
loop_
_entity.id
_entity.type
_entity.pdbx_description
1 polymer ?
#
loop_
_entity_poly.entity_id
_entity_poly.type
_entity_poly.pdbx_seq_one_letter_code
_entity_poly.pdbx_strand_id
1 'polypeptide(L)'
;MGSLEFQKIFASVIGAFLALLLFTWVGDLVYGLEEGGHGDEHHLAYEIELPEGDVAEVAVDEGPSIGELLVTASAESGEGLFRPCTACHSATDESNKTGPYLLNVVGRDIASVDSFGGYSDALTSLEGAWTAEALSAFIESPRAYAPGTGMSYSGMRRAADRADVIAYLVSTSGQNLEDFIVLPEAAPVEEAATEEAPVEEAEANDEAAPATEGEAEATEAAPAAEVEEAPVEEAPAEAAPAEEAPVEEAAPVTEAPVEEAPAEEAAPEVVEEEEEAAAEPVVEEAVTETAATDLPEFMVNASAEDGRRAFRPCMACHTLDEGANRVGPSLYNVVNNDIASVEGFRYSSAMAELEGNWTYEKLNTYLEAPRSTVPGTRMAFAGVRSQQDRANLIAFLETSGQ
;
A
#
# COMPACT_ATOMS: atom_id res chain seq x y z
N MET A 1 59.15 -20.15 -11.47
CA MET A 1 59.47 -18.92 -12.22
C MET A 1 60.70 -18.28 -11.60
N GLY A 2 61.65 -17.79 -12.39
CA GLY A 2 62.82 -17.08 -11.85
C GLY A 2 62.39 -15.77 -11.18
N SER A 3 63.15 -15.29 -10.19
CA SER A 3 62.86 -14.03 -9.48
C SER A 3 62.69 -12.84 -10.43
N LEU A 4 63.45 -12.80 -11.53
CA LEU A 4 63.36 -11.78 -12.57
C LEU A 4 62.06 -11.85 -13.39
N GLU A 5 61.54 -13.05 -13.64
CA GLU A 5 60.27 -13.22 -14.37
C GLU A 5 59.08 -12.84 -13.49
N PHE A 6 59.14 -13.16 -12.19
CA PHE A 6 58.13 -12.72 -11.23
C PHE A 6 58.11 -11.18 -11.08
N GLN A 7 59.28 -10.53 -11.04
CA GLN A 7 59.38 -9.07 -10.98
C GLN A 7 58.78 -8.37 -12.21
N LYS A 8 58.96 -8.94 -13.41
CA LYS A 8 58.39 -8.39 -14.65
C LYS A 8 56.87 -8.51 -14.70
N ILE A 9 56.33 -9.66 -14.30
CA ILE A 9 54.88 -9.89 -14.25
C ILE A 9 54.25 -8.95 -13.21
N PHE A 10 54.86 -8.82 -12.04
CA PHE A 10 54.35 -7.92 -11.01
C PHE A 10 54.40 -6.45 -11.46
N ALA A 11 55.47 -6.02 -12.13
CA ALA A 11 55.57 -4.68 -12.69
C ALA A 11 54.54 -4.41 -13.80
N SER A 12 54.23 -5.40 -14.65
CA SER A 12 53.20 -5.22 -15.68
C SER A 12 51.79 -5.14 -15.09
N VAL A 13 51.50 -5.92 -14.05
CA VAL A 13 50.20 -5.86 -13.36
C VAL A 13 50.01 -4.52 -12.66
N ILE A 14 51.03 -4.02 -11.95
CA ILE A 14 50.98 -2.69 -11.33
C ILE A 14 50.89 -1.60 -12.40
N GLY A 15 51.65 -1.71 -13.48
CA GLY A 15 51.59 -0.74 -14.58
C GLY A 15 50.19 -0.67 -15.22
N ALA A 16 49.55 -1.81 -15.47
CA ALA A 16 48.19 -1.86 -15.97
C ALA A 16 47.18 -1.29 -14.98
N PHE A 17 47.33 -1.59 -13.68
CA PHE A 17 46.46 -1.05 -12.63
C PHE A 17 46.59 0.47 -12.50
N LEU A 18 47.82 1.01 -12.51
CA LEU A 18 48.06 2.45 -12.46
C LEU A 18 47.53 3.17 -13.72
N ALA A 19 47.62 2.53 -14.89
CA ALA A 19 47.02 3.07 -16.10
C ALA A 19 45.49 3.13 -15.98
N LEU A 20 44.84 2.09 -15.45
CA LEU A 20 43.40 2.09 -15.22
C LEU A 20 42.97 3.21 -14.26
N LEU A 21 43.68 3.39 -13.14
CA LEU A 21 43.41 4.48 -12.20
C LEU A 21 43.62 5.87 -12.82
N LEU A 22 44.61 6.01 -13.72
CA LEU A 22 44.80 7.25 -14.45
C LEU A 22 43.64 7.50 -15.42
N PHE A 23 43.15 6.47 -16.13
CA PHE A 23 42.02 6.61 -17.03
C PHE A 23 40.71 6.91 -16.30
N THR A 24 40.48 6.37 -15.10
CA THR A 24 39.33 6.75 -14.28
C THR A 24 39.45 8.20 -13.84
N TRP A 25 40.61 8.62 -13.31
CA TRP A 25 40.83 10.01 -12.90
C TRP A 25 40.71 11.02 -14.05
N VAL A 26 41.24 10.69 -15.24
CA VAL A 26 41.06 11.52 -16.44
C VAL A 26 39.60 11.50 -16.90
N GLY A 27 38.90 10.38 -16.74
CA GLY A 27 37.46 10.28 -16.94
C GLY A 27 36.72 11.28 -16.06
N ASP A 28 36.99 11.28 -14.75
CA ASP A 28 36.36 12.19 -13.79
C ASP A 28 36.65 13.66 -14.11
N LEU A 29 37.89 13.98 -14.52
CA LEU A 29 38.29 15.31 -14.96
C LEU A 29 37.53 15.77 -16.23
N VAL A 30 37.30 14.86 -17.19
CA VAL A 30 36.64 15.17 -18.47
C VAL A 30 35.12 15.21 -18.33
N TYR A 31 34.56 14.33 -17.49
CA TYR A 31 33.13 14.16 -17.33
C TYR A 31 32.53 14.95 -16.16
N GLY A 32 33.36 15.62 -15.34
CA GLY A 32 32.87 16.52 -14.29
C GLY A 32 31.92 15.85 -13.30
N LEU A 33 32.08 14.54 -13.08
CA LEU A 33 31.38 13.82 -12.03
C LEU A 33 32.18 14.00 -10.74
N GLU A 34 31.83 15.02 -9.96
CA GLU A 34 32.27 15.14 -8.57
C GLU A 34 31.67 13.98 -7.75
N GLU A 35 32.35 12.84 -7.72
CA GLU A 35 32.15 11.83 -6.70
C GLU A 35 33.07 12.16 -5.51
N GLY A 36 32.45 12.76 -4.50
CA GLY A 36 33.07 13.16 -3.24
C GLY A 36 33.75 11.99 -2.53
N GLY A 37 35.08 12.09 -2.40
CA GLY A 37 35.87 11.33 -1.44
C GLY A 37 35.76 11.95 -0.04
N HIS A 38 35.42 11.09 0.92
CA HIS A 38 35.33 11.30 2.37
C HIS A 38 35.95 12.57 2.97
N GLY A 39 35.09 13.37 3.58
CA GLY A 39 35.49 14.40 4.54
C GLY A 39 34.66 15.65 4.39
N ASP A 40 33.57 15.69 5.16
CA ASP A 40 32.83 16.87 5.62
C ASP A 40 32.20 17.81 4.56
N GLU A 41 31.05 18.35 4.95
CA GLU A 41 30.37 19.55 4.42
C GLU A 41 29.86 19.55 2.96
N HIS A 42 28.57 19.21 2.83
CA HIS A 42 27.69 19.43 1.68
C HIS A 42 27.62 20.91 1.28
N HIS A 43 27.87 21.30 0.02
CA HIS A 43 27.19 22.47 -0.58
C HIS A 43 27.17 22.38 -2.12
N LEU A 44 26.05 21.90 -2.69
CA LEU A 44 25.57 22.33 -4.01
C LEU A 44 24.04 22.45 -3.97
N ALA A 45 23.55 23.27 -3.06
CA ALA A 45 22.20 23.82 -3.13
C ALA A 45 22.35 25.31 -3.47
N TYR A 46 21.64 25.78 -4.48
CA TYR A 46 21.59 27.20 -4.80
C TYR A 46 20.98 27.94 -3.60
N GLU A 47 21.71 28.92 -3.08
CA GLU A 47 21.28 29.72 -1.94
C GLU A 47 20.09 30.59 -2.37
N ILE A 48 18.91 30.26 -1.86
CA ILE A 48 17.76 31.17 -1.86
C ILE A 48 17.85 31.91 -0.54
N GLU A 49 18.18 33.20 -0.60
CA GLU A 49 18.13 34.10 0.55
C GLU A 49 16.67 34.27 0.97
N LEU A 50 16.22 33.41 1.88
CA LEU A 50 15.00 33.60 2.65
C LEU A 50 15.27 34.70 3.69
N PRO A 51 14.47 35.78 3.75
CA PRO A 51 14.65 36.81 4.76
C PRO A 51 14.52 36.20 6.15
N GLU A 52 15.42 36.59 7.06
CA GLU A 52 15.44 36.22 8.48
C GLU A 52 14.12 36.66 9.13
N GLY A 53 13.15 35.75 9.12
CA GLY A 53 11.91 35.78 9.88
C GLY A 53 11.73 34.39 10.46
N ASP A 54 11.48 34.35 11.76
CA ASP A 54 11.47 33.17 12.63
C ASP A 54 11.02 31.88 11.93
N VAL A 55 11.95 30.91 11.81
CA VAL A 55 11.61 29.55 11.43
C VAL A 55 10.84 28.92 12.58
N ALA A 56 9.52 28.97 12.51
CA ALA A 56 8.69 28.03 13.22
C ALA A 56 9.15 26.62 12.83
N GLU A 57 9.38 25.74 13.82
CA GLU A 57 9.58 24.31 13.57
C GLU A 57 8.45 23.84 12.64
N VAL A 58 8.80 23.47 11.42
CA VAL A 58 7.87 22.81 10.52
C VAL A 58 7.65 21.43 11.11
N ALA A 59 6.52 21.27 11.81
CA ALA A 59 6.05 19.97 12.24
C ALA A 59 6.07 19.03 11.03
N VAL A 60 6.84 17.95 11.13
CA VAL A 60 6.75 16.86 10.18
C VAL A 60 5.31 16.37 10.27
N ASP A 61 4.57 16.47 9.16
CA ASP A 61 3.26 15.85 9.02
C ASP A 61 3.47 14.33 9.03
N GLU A 62 3.66 13.79 10.24
CA GLU A 62 3.51 12.39 10.54
C GLU A 62 2.04 12.12 10.24
N GLY A 63 1.77 11.43 9.12
CA GLY A 63 0.41 11.16 8.66
C GLY A 63 -0.48 10.53 9.74
N PRO A 64 -1.77 10.28 9.43
CA PRO A 64 -2.77 9.95 10.43
C PRO A 64 -2.31 8.85 11.39
N SER A 65 -2.55 9.07 12.67
CA SER A 65 -2.21 8.15 13.73
C SER A 65 -2.93 6.81 13.53
N ILE A 66 -2.41 5.75 14.15
CA ILE A 66 -3.05 4.43 14.06
C ILE A 66 -4.44 4.45 14.69
N GLY A 67 -4.63 5.17 15.79
CA GLY A 67 -5.96 5.38 16.37
C GLY A 67 -6.95 5.98 15.37
N GLU A 68 -6.54 7.01 14.63
CA GLU A 68 -7.38 7.61 13.58
C GLU A 68 -7.67 6.63 12.44
N LEU A 69 -6.67 5.86 12.01
CA LEU A 69 -6.83 4.87 10.94
C LEU A 69 -7.68 3.68 11.36
N LEU A 70 -7.73 3.34 12.65
CA LEU A 70 -8.57 2.24 13.17
C LEU A 70 -10.07 2.56 13.10
N VAL A 71 -10.47 3.84 13.04
CA VAL A 71 -11.87 4.25 12.88
C VAL A 71 -12.44 3.74 11.56
N THR A 72 -11.62 3.68 10.51
CA THR A 72 -12.02 3.26 9.16
C THR A 72 -11.39 1.94 8.72
N ALA A 73 -10.66 1.26 9.61
CA ALA A 73 -9.97 0.02 9.31
C ALA A 73 -10.94 -1.13 9.01
N SER A 74 -10.55 -1.99 8.07
CA SER A 74 -11.34 -3.15 7.64
C SER A 74 -10.70 -4.45 8.13
N ALA A 75 -11.42 -5.18 8.98
CA ALA A 75 -11.02 -6.52 9.42
C ALA A 75 -10.93 -7.51 8.24
N GLU A 76 -11.76 -7.36 7.21
CA GLU A 76 -11.74 -8.20 6.01
C GLU A 76 -10.47 -7.94 5.17
N SER A 77 -10.11 -6.68 4.98
CA SER A 77 -8.84 -6.32 4.32
C SER A 77 -7.64 -6.80 5.14
N GLY A 78 -7.74 -6.69 6.46
CA GLY A 78 -6.74 -7.17 7.41
C GLY A 78 -6.49 -8.68 7.32
N GLU A 79 -7.53 -9.49 7.13
CA GLU A 79 -7.40 -10.94 6.95
C GLU A 79 -6.52 -11.27 5.74
N GLY A 80 -6.75 -10.59 4.61
CA GLY A 80 -5.95 -10.74 3.40
C GLY A 80 -4.48 -10.36 3.61
N LEU A 81 -4.25 -9.25 4.34
CA LEU A 81 -2.93 -8.73 4.67
C LEU A 81 -2.19 -9.58 5.72
N PHE A 82 -2.91 -10.36 6.52
CA PHE A 82 -2.34 -11.25 7.54
C PHE A 82 -1.71 -12.53 6.96
N ARG A 83 -1.96 -12.85 5.68
CA ARG A 83 -1.42 -14.06 5.01
C ARG A 83 0.08 -14.33 5.26
N PRO A 84 1.00 -13.35 5.19
CA PRO A 84 2.42 -13.58 5.47
C PRO A 84 2.71 -14.03 6.92
N CYS A 85 1.82 -13.72 7.85
CA CYS A 85 1.95 -14.04 9.27
C CYS A 85 1.49 -15.48 9.59
N THR A 86 0.58 -16.05 8.79
CA THR A 86 -0.06 -17.37 9.03
C THR A 86 0.92 -18.54 9.06
N ALA A 87 2.07 -18.42 8.39
CA ALA A 87 3.13 -19.43 8.43
C ALA A 87 3.73 -19.58 9.83
N CYS A 88 3.78 -18.49 10.60
CA CYS A 88 4.43 -18.43 11.91
C CYS A 88 3.46 -18.24 13.08
N HIS A 89 2.23 -17.79 12.83
CA HIS A 89 1.27 -17.44 13.88
C HIS A 89 -0.11 -18.04 13.61
N SER A 90 -0.87 -18.30 14.69
CA SER A 90 -2.31 -18.52 14.66
C SER A 90 -3.02 -17.26 15.14
N ALA A 91 -4.07 -16.80 14.45
CA ALA A 91 -4.88 -15.65 14.85
C ALA A 91 -6.24 -16.05 15.45
N THR A 92 -6.61 -17.32 15.34
CA THR A 92 -7.97 -17.83 15.62
C THR A 92 -8.03 -18.80 16.79
N ASP A 93 -6.88 -19.32 17.22
CA ASP A 93 -6.77 -20.28 18.31
C ASP A 93 -5.44 -20.10 19.05
N GLU A 94 -5.33 -20.74 20.21
CA GLU A 94 -4.16 -20.63 21.09
C GLU A 94 -2.99 -21.56 20.68
N SER A 95 -2.89 -21.93 19.40
CA SER A 95 -1.79 -22.76 18.91
C SER A 95 -0.55 -21.93 18.54
N ASN A 96 0.57 -22.23 19.21
CA ASN A 96 1.89 -21.71 18.84
C ASN A 96 2.43 -22.44 17.61
N LYS A 97 3.13 -21.70 16.74
CA LYS A 97 3.88 -22.26 15.61
C LYS A 97 5.35 -21.83 15.74
N THR A 98 5.97 -21.34 14.67
CA THR A 98 7.29 -20.71 14.73
C THR A 98 7.30 -19.50 15.67
N GLY A 99 6.19 -18.76 15.75
CA GLY A 99 5.92 -17.72 16.74
C GLY A 99 4.74 -18.08 17.65
N PRO A 100 4.46 -17.24 18.67
CA PRO A 100 3.32 -17.44 19.57
C PRO A 100 1.99 -17.23 18.83
N TYR A 101 0.88 -17.75 19.38
CA TYR A 101 -0.44 -17.35 18.90
C TYR A 101 -0.71 -15.85 19.13
N LEU A 102 -1.56 -15.27 18.29
CA LEU A 102 -1.90 -13.85 18.28
C LEU A 102 -3.36 -13.58 18.68
N LEU A 103 -4.13 -14.62 19.05
CA LEU A 103 -5.43 -14.44 19.68
C LEU A 103 -5.30 -13.58 20.95
N ASN A 104 -6.13 -12.54 21.06
CA ASN A 104 -6.09 -11.50 22.08
C ASN A 104 -4.73 -10.80 22.20
N VAL A 105 -3.97 -10.62 21.11
CA VAL A 105 -2.68 -9.95 21.19
C VAL A 105 -2.81 -8.45 21.46
N VAL A 106 -3.86 -7.80 20.96
CA VAL A 106 -4.06 -6.35 21.15
C VAL A 106 -4.48 -6.08 22.60
N GLY A 107 -3.67 -5.29 23.29
CA GLY A 107 -3.78 -5.02 24.73
C GLY A 107 -3.11 -6.05 25.65
N ARG A 108 -2.52 -7.13 25.10
CA ARG A 108 -1.83 -8.15 25.90
C ARG A 108 -0.39 -7.76 26.20
N ASP A 109 0.10 -8.11 27.39
CA ASP A 109 1.48 -7.87 27.80
C ASP A 109 2.49 -8.45 26.79
N ILE A 110 3.56 -7.71 26.55
CA ILE A 110 4.62 -8.13 25.63
C ILE A 110 5.30 -9.40 26.19
N ALA A 111 5.55 -10.37 25.31
CA ALA A 111 6.22 -11.63 25.63
C ALA A 111 5.55 -12.47 26.75
N SER A 112 4.22 -12.41 26.88
CA SER A 112 3.46 -13.01 27.99
C SER A 112 2.80 -14.36 27.72
N VAL A 113 2.91 -14.91 26.50
CA VAL A 113 2.32 -16.24 26.21
C VAL A 113 3.17 -17.33 26.86
N ASP A 114 2.74 -17.82 28.02
CA ASP A 114 3.45 -18.83 28.82
C ASP A 114 3.76 -20.12 28.05
N SER A 115 2.88 -20.52 27.13
CA SER A 115 3.07 -21.72 26.29
C SER A 115 4.13 -21.54 25.19
N PHE A 116 4.60 -20.30 24.95
CA PHE A 116 5.63 -19.97 23.98
C PHE A 116 6.94 -19.62 24.70
N GLY A 117 7.79 -20.61 24.95
CA GLY A 117 9.10 -20.40 25.60
C GLY A 117 10.20 -19.83 24.70
N GLY A 118 9.87 -19.45 23.45
CA GLY A 118 10.83 -19.10 22.40
C GLY A 118 11.09 -17.60 22.22
N TYR A 119 10.72 -16.75 23.18
CA TYR A 119 10.94 -15.31 23.07
C TYR A 119 12.44 -14.97 23.06
N SER A 120 12.82 -14.03 22.20
CA SER A 120 14.16 -13.43 22.21
C SER A 120 14.33 -12.48 23.39
N ASP A 121 15.56 -12.34 23.89
CA ASP A 121 15.94 -11.37 24.93
C ASP A 121 15.46 -9.93 24.61
N ALA A 122 15.46 -9.58 23.32
CA ALA A 122 14.98 -8.28 22.83
C ALA A 122 13.50 -8.02 23.15
N LEU A 123 12.64 -9.05 23.13
CA LEU A 123 11.21 -8.89 23.43
C LEU A 123 10.92 -9.05 24.92
N THR A 124 11.63 -9.93 25.62
CA THR A 124 11.46 -10.11 27.08
C THR A 124 12.00 -8.94 27.90
N SER A 125 12.87 -8.11 27.31
CA SER A 125 13.36 -6.88 27.92
C SER A 125 12.43 -5.68 27.73
N LEU A 126 11.40 -5.80 26.89
CA LEU A 126 10.39 -4.76 26.71
C LEU A 126 9.32 -4.88 27.81
N GLU A 127 8.86 -3.75 28.31
CA GLU A 127 7.80 -3.67 29.31
C GLU A 127 6.51 -3.13 28.68
N GLY A 128 5.37 -3.46 29.28
CA GLY A 128 4.05 -2.99 28.85
C GLY A 128 3.29 -3.98 27.97
N ALA A 129 2.27 -3.47 27.30
CA ALA A 129 1.34 -4.25 26.48
C ALA A 129 1.39 -3.84 25.01
N TRP A 130 0.96 -4.75 24.14
CA TRP A 130 0.76 -4.51 22.72
C TRP A 130 -0.46 -3.61 22.47
N THR A 131 -0.33 -2.31 22.72
CA THR A 131 -1.32 -1.33 22.24
C THR A 131 -1.37 -1.33 20.72
N ALA A 132 -2.42 -0.75 20.13
CA ALA A 132 -2.52 -0.61 18.67
C ALA A 132 -1.30 0.10 18.08
N GLU A 133 -0.81 1.15 18.74
CA GLU A 133 0.34 1.95 18.36
C GLU A 133 1.64 1.13 18.48
N ALA A 134 1.85 0.46 19.62
CA ALA A 134 3.04 -0.36 19.84
C ALA A 134 3.11 -1.52 18.86
N LEU A 135 1.98 -2.19 18.63
CA LEU A 135 1.89 -3.31 17.68
C LEU A 135 2.11 -2.83 16.24
N SER A 136 1.52 -1.69 15.87
CA SER A 136 1.75 -1.07 14.56
C SER A 136 3.21 -0.70 14.34
N ALA A 137 3.86 -0.05 15.31
CA ALA A 137 5.28 0.32 15.23
C ALA A 137 6.18 -0.93 15.11
N PHE A 138 5.85 -2.00 15.84
CA PHE A 138 6.57 -3.26 15.73
C PHE A 138 6.37 -3.93 14.36
N ILE A 139 5.13 -3.99 13.86
CA ILE A 139 4.82 -4.57 12.53
C ILE A 139 5.44 -3.74 11.40
N GLU A 140 5.60 -2.43 11.56
CA GLU A 140 6.26 -1.56 10.58
C GLU A 140 7.71 -1.97 10.32
N SER A 141 8.46 -2.21 11.39
CA SER A 141 9.85 -2.64 11.30
C SER A 141 10.31 -3.39 12.56
N PRO A 142 10.09 -4.71 12.64
CA PRO A 142 10.32 -5.47 13.86
C PRO A 142 11.74 -5.38 14.40
N ARG A 143 12.73 -5.39 13.50
CA ARG A 143 14.15 -5.33 13.86
C ARG A 143 14.59 -3.93 14.29
N ALA A 144 13.89 -2.89 13.85
CA ALA A 144 14.15 -1.53 14.31
C ALA A 144 13.49 -1.29 15.68
N TYR A 145 12.25 -1.77 15.87
CA TYR A 145 11.51 -1.64 17.12
C TYR A 145 12.13 -2.48 18.25
N ALA A 146 12.50 -3.73 17.97
CA ALA A 146 13.15 -4.63 18.91
C ALA A 146 14.41 -5.25 18.29
N PRO A 147 15.57 -4.56 18.35
CA PRO A 147 16.82 -5.06 17.81
C PRO A 147 17.22 -6.39 18.45
N GLY A 148 17.39 -7.43 17.62
CA GLY A 148 17.63 -8.80 18.10
C GLY A 148 16.38 -9.65 18.29
N THR A 149 15.20 -9.15 17.87
CA THR A 149 13.97 -9.96 17.84
C THR A 149 14.15 -11.23 17.00
N GLY A 150 13.61 -12.34 17.49
CA GLY A 150 13.56 -13.61 16.76
C GLY A 150 12.60 -13.59 15.56
N MET A 151 11.73 -12.58 15.45
CA MET A 151 10.76 -12.48 14.38
C MET A 151 11.40 -12.01 13.07
N SER A 152 11.56 -12.93 12.11
CA SER A 152 12.12 -12.65 10.78
C SER A 152 11.05 -12.14 9.82
N TYR A 153 10.54 -10.94 10.05
CA TYR A 153 9.61 -10.26 9.15
C TYR A 153 10.20 -8.93 8.65
N SER A 154 9.99 -8.63 7.37
CA SER A 154 10.57 -7.45 6.70
C SER A 154 9.86 -6.14 7.05
N GLY A 155 8.67 -6.21 7.64
CA GLY A 155 7.87 -5.07 8.03
C GLY A 155 6.78 -4.69 7.02
N MET A 156 5.74 -4.01 7.50
CA MET A 156 4.61 -3.48 6.73
C MET A 156 4.60 -1.95 6.79
N ARG A 157 5.08 -1.31 5.73
CA ARG A 157 5.37 0.14 5.75
C ARG A 157 4.14 1.04 5.76
N ARG A 158 3.01 0.58 5.24
CA ARG A 158 1.80 1.41 5.17
C ARG A 158 1.04 1.34 6.48
N ALA A 159 0.78 2.49 7.08
CA ALA A 159 0.04 2.59 8.35
C ALA A 159 -1.40 2.06 8.22
N ALA A 160 -2.08 2.33 7.11
CA ALA A 160 -3.42 1.80 6.83
C ALA A 160 -3.44 0.26 6.81
N ASP A 161 -2.52 -0.39 6.05
CA ASP A 161 -2.40 -1.84 6.03
C ASP A 161 -2.18 -2.43 7.45
N ARG A 162 -1.41 -1.74 8.29
CA ARG A 162 -1.20 -2.15 9.69
C ARG A 162 -2.46 -1.99 10.53
N ALA A 163 -3.20 -0.90 10.35
CA ALA A 163 -4.48 -0.68 11.03
C ALA A 163 -5.50 -1.77 10.65
N ASP A 164 -5.59 -2.15 9.37
CA ASP A 164 -6.44 -3.26 8.92
C ASP A 164 -6.06 -4.59 9.56
N VAL A 165 -4.75 -4.92 9.62
CA VAL A 165 -4.28 -6.13 10.31
C VAL A 165 -4.61 -6.11 11.81
N ILE A 166 -4.49 -4.94 12.46
CA ILE A 166 -4.88 -4.79 13.87
C ILE A 166 -6.39 -5.00 14.03
N ALA A 167 -7.22 -4.42 13.16
CA ALA A 167 -8.67 -4.61 13.17
C ALA A 167 -9.06 -6.09 12.98
N TYR A 168 -8.35 -6.81 12.10
CA TYR A 168 -8.52 -8.26 11.94
C TYR A 168 -8.16 -9.03 13.21
N LEU A 169 -7.04 -8.72 13.86
CA LEU A 169 -6.63 -9.42 15.10
C LEU A 169 -7.59 -9.17 16.26
N VAL A 170 -8.15 -7.97 16.35
CA VAL A 170 -9.20 -7.63 17.32
C VAL A 170 -10.47 -8.45 17.02
N SER A 171 -10.89 -8.51 15.75
CA SER A 171 -12.13 -9.18 15.36
C SER A 171 -12.07 -10.70 15.57
N THR A 172 -10.94 -11.35 15.24
CA THR A 172 -10.76 -12.80 15.47
C THR A 172 -10.72 -13.15 16.96
N SER A 173 -10.38 -12.18 17.80
CA SER A 173 -10.36 -12.30 19.25
C SER A 173 -11.71 -12.03 19.91
N GLY A 174 -12.72 -11.60 19.13
CA GLY A 174 -14.03 -11.20 19.65
C GLY A 174 -13.99 -9.94 20.52
N GLN A 175 -12.92 -9.16 20.43
CA GLN A 175 -12.76 -7.89 21.15
C GLN A 175 -13.47 -6.76 20.38
N ASN A 176 -13.89 -5.70 21.06
CA ASN A 176 -14.44 -4.51 20.38
C ASN A 176 -13.27 -3.61 19.92
N LEU A 177 -13.27 -3.23 18.64
CA LEU A 177 -12.25 -2.36 18.05
C LEU A 177 -12.23 -0.97 18.68
N GLU A 178 -13.39 -0.45 19.10
CA GLU A 178 -13.53 0.88 19.69
C GLU A 178 -12.75 1.01 21.01
N ASP A 179 -12.53 -0.09 21.73
CA ASP A 179 -11.77 -0.10 22.98
C ASP A 179 -10.27 0.18 22.78
N PHE A 180 -9.78 0.07 21.54
CA PHE A 180 -8.36 0.26 21.19
C PHE A 180 -8.11 1.53 20.37
N ILE A 181 -9.15 2.32 20.09
CA ILE A 181 -9.01 3.59 19.39
C ILE A 181 -8.57 4.66 20.39
N VAL A 182 -7.28 4.98 20.38
CA VAL A 182 -6.73 6.12 21.12
C VAL A 182 -6.50 7.26 20.13
N LEU A 183 -7.44 8.20 20.08
CA LEU A 183 -7.26 9.42 19.28
C LEU A 183 -6.26 10.34 19.99
N PRO A 184 -5.35 11.00 19.25
CA PRO A 184 -4.49 12.00 19.86
C PRO A 184 -5.36 13.09 20.49
N GLU A 185 -5.10 13.42 21.76
CA GLU A 185 -5.79 14.52 22.41
C GLU A 185 -5.51 15.78 21.61
N ALA A 186 -6.54 16.37 21.00
CA ALA A 186 -6.42 17.52 20.12
C ALA A 186 -5.60 18.60 20.83
N ALA A 187 -4.43 18.92 20.28
CA ALA A 187 -3.60 19.98 20.81
C ALA A 187 -4.46 21.26 20.92
N PRO A 188 -4.39 22.00 22.04
CA PRO A 188 -5.18 23.20 22.19
C PRO A 188 -4.81 24.15 21.06
N VAL A 189 -5.78 24.43 20.19
CA VAL A 189 -5.70 25.50 19.21
C VAL A 189 -5.53 26.80 19.98
N GLU A 190 -4.31 27.34 20.03
CA GLU A 190 -4.11 28.73 20.44
C GLU A 190 -4.82 29.61 19.42
N GLU A 191 -5.91 30.22 19.89
CA GLU A 191 -6.74 31.17 19.16
C GLU A 191 -5.87 32.37 18.75
N ALA A 192 -5.47 32.41 17.48
CA ALA A 192 -4.75 33.53 16.89
C ALA A 192 -5.61 34.79 17.01
N ALA A 193 -5.23 35.66 17.95
CA ALA A 193 -5.83 36.96 18.15
C ALA A 193 -5.74 37.79 16.86
N THR A 194 -6.90 38.11 16.31
CA THR A 194 -7.05 39.09 15.24
C THR A 194 -6.74 40.48 15.81
N GLU A 195 -5.61 41.05 15.41
CA GLU A 195 -5.29 42.46 15.63
C GLU A 195 -6.16 43.30 14.66
N GLU A 196 -7.10 44.06 15.23
CA GLU A 196 -7.98 44.97 14.49
C GLU A 196 -7.19 46.16 13.91
N ALA A 197 -7.24 46.34 12.59
CA ALA A 197 -6.84 47.58 11.93
C ALA A 197 -7.98 48.62 12.00
N PRO A 198 -7.70 49.91 12.25
CA PRO A 198 -8.73 50.92 12.50
C PRO A 198 -9.35 51.41 11.18
N VAL A 199 -10.68 51.42 11.11
CA VAL A 199 -11.46 52.06 10.05
C VAL A 199 -11.82 53.48 10.50
N GLU A 200 -11.40 54.48 9.71
CA GLU A 200 -11.81 55.88 9.84
C GLU A 200 -13.31 56.07 9.57
N GLU A 201 -13.90 56.97 10.37
CA GLU A 201 -15.28 57.45 10.30
C GLU A 201 -15.59 58.20 9.00
N ALA A 202 -16.76 57.94 8.41
CA ALA A 202 -17.49 58.92 7.61
C ALA A 202 -18.99 58.84 7.94
N GLU A 203 -19.51 59.93 8.47
CA GLU A 203 -20.84 60.08 9.04
C GLU A 203 -21.99 60.04 8.00
N ALA A 204 -23.07 59.40 8.44
CA ALA A 204 -24.49 59.75 8.37
C ALA A 204 -25.10 60.45 7.12
N ASN A 205 -26.17 59.82 6.61
CA ASN A 205 -27.44 60.52 6.53
C ASN A 205 -28.62 59.57 6.83
N ASP A 206 -29.46 60.05 7.74
CA ASP A 206 -30.68 59.48 8.28
C ASP A 206 -31.86 59.78 7.33
N GLU A 207 -32.73 58.79 7.09
CA GLU A 207 -34.16 59.07 6.99
C GLU A 207 -35.01 57.84 7.36
N ALA A 208 -36.00 58.10 8.19
CA ALA A 208 -36.70 57.21 9.11
C ALA A 208 -37.70 56.19 8.51
N ALA A 209 -37.96 55.18 9.35
CA ALA A 209 -38.95 54.09 9.25
C ALA A 209 -40.43 54.57 9.35
N PRO A 210 -41.44 53.67 9.36
CA PRO A 210 -41.70 52.88 10.57
C PRO A 210 -42.17 51.42 10.34
N ALA A 211 -42.01 50.65 11.41
CA ALA A 211 -42.47 49.29 11.63
C ALA A 211 -44.00 49.16 11.80
N THR A 212 -44.52 47.93 11.64
CA THR A 212 -45.70 47.46 12.37
C THR A 212 -45.51 46.02 12.84
N GLU A 213 -45.81 45.84 14.12
CA GLU A 213 -45.82 44.62 14.92
C GLU A 213 -46.95 43.66 14.52
N GLY A 214 -46.80 42.39 14.91
CA GLY A 214 -47.82 41.35 14.80
C GLY A 214 -47.44 40.11 15.62
N GLU A 215 -47.87 40.12 16.86
CA GLU A 215 -47.63 39.13 17.93
C GLU A 215 -48.58 37.92 17.86
N ALA A 216 -48.14 36.80 18.47
CA ALA A 216 -48.89 35.67 19.06
C ALA A 216 -49.67 34.73 18.11
N GLU A 217 -49.85 33.42 18.36
CA GLU A 217 -49.86 32.65 19.61
C GLU A 217 -49.72 31.13 19.28
N ALA A 218 -49.22 30.36 20.24
CA ALA A 218 -49.13 28.90 20.21
C ALA A 218 -50.37 28.25 20.85
N THR A 219 -50.75 27.05 20.41
CA THR A 219 -51.51 26.09 21.25
C THR A 219 -51.17 24.63 20.88
N GLU A 220 -50.63 23.89 21.86
CA GLU A 220 -50.98 22.53 22.36
C GLU A 220 -51.88 21.61 21.48
N ALA A 221 -51.80 20.27 21.46
CA ALA A 221 -51.34 19.29 22.45
C ALA A 221 -51.19 17.88 21.80
N ALA A 222 -50.41 17.01 22.44
CA ALA A 222 -50.41 15.54 22.28
C ALA A 222 -51.66 14.90 22.96
N PRO A 223 -51.90 13.57 22.90
CA PRO A 223 -51.16 12.66 23.79
C PRO A 223 -50.87 11.25 23.26
N ALA A 224 -50.04 10.56 24.05
CA ALA A 224 -49.52 9.20 23.94
C ALA A 224 -50.54 8.08 24.24
N ALA A 225 -50.13 6.83 23.95
CA ALA A 225 -50.65 5.63 24.60
C ALA A 225 -49.55 4.56 24.76
N GLU A 226 -49.29 4.17 26.01
CA GLU A 226 -48.53 2.99 26.47
C GLU A 226 -49.48 1.83 26.82
N VAL A 227 -49.03 0.58 26.65
CA VAL A 227 -49.39 -0.66 27.43
C VAL A 227 -48.50 -1.79 26.86
N GLU A 228 -47.92 -2.78 27.56
CA GLU A 228 -47.84 -3.21 28.96
C GLU A 228 -46.76 -4.33 29.06
N GLU A 229 -46.17 -4.58 30.24
CA GLU A 229 -45.09 -5.57 30.47
C GLU A 229 -45.55 -6.94 31.07
N ALA A 230 -44.66 -7.95 30.88
CA ALA A 230 -44.28 -9.09 31.77
C ALA A 230 -45.14 -10.38 31.78
N PRO A 231 -44.65 -11.56 32.28
CA PRO A 231 -43.37 -11.87 32.95
C PRO A 231 -42.63 -13.19 32.55
N VAL A 232 -41.53 -13.44 33.27
CA VAL A 232 -40.44 -14.44 33.23
C VAL A 232 -40.81 -15.82 33.82
N GLU A 233 -40.10 -16.90 33.45
CA GLU A 233 -39.83 -18.05 34.35
C GLU A 233 -38.46 -18.74 34.08
N GLU A 234 -37.79 -19.16 35.16
CA GLU A 234 -36.42 -19.73 35.27
C GLU A 234 -36.37 -21.27 35.20
N ALA A 235 -35.24 -21.82 34.68
CA ALA A 235 -34.35 -22.99 35.05
C ALA A 235 -34.92 -24.26 35.78
N PRO A 236 -34.18 -25.38 36.07
CA PRO A 236 -32.71 -25.66 35.99
C PRO A 236 -32.25 -27.14 35.66
N ALA A 237 -30.90 -27.34 35.63
CA ALA A 237 -30.05 -28.52 36.03
C ALA A 237 -30.24 -29.91 35.34
N GLU A 238 -29.31 -30.90 35.26
CA GLU A 238 -27.98 -31.23 35.80
C GLU A 238 -27.40 -32.51 35.10
N ALA A 239 -26.08 -32.72 35.20
CA ALA A 239 -25.34 -34.00 35.36
C ALA A 239 -24.88 -34.91 34.17
N ALA A 240 -23.60 -35.32 34.27
CA ALA A 240 -22.75 -36.25 33.48
C ALA A 240 -23.06 -37.77 33.74
N PRO A 241 -22.30 -38.84 33.31
CA PRO A 241 -20.88 -38.95 32.89
C PRO A 241 -20.50 -39.96 31.75
N ALA A 242 -19.16 -40.09 31.59
CA ALA A 242 -18.24 -40.89 30.72
C ALA A 242 -18.54 -42.35 30.30
N GLU A 243 -17.95 -42.80 29.16
CA GLU A 243 -17.19 -44.07 29.04
C GLU A 243 -16.31 -44.17 27.75
N GLU A 244 -15.36 -45.12 27.75
CA GLU A 244 -14.09 -45.21 27.02
C GLU A 244 -14.07 -45.94 25.64
N ALA A 245 -13.12 -45.52 24.77
CA ALA A 245 -12.21 -46.30 23.87
C ALA A 245 -12.77 -47.26 22.76
N PRO A 246 -11.98 -47.76 21.76
CA PRO A 246 -10.53 -47.62 21.51
C PRO A 246 -10.08 -47.33 20.05
N VAL A 247 -8.75 -47.24 19.94
CA VAL A 247 -7.80 -47.11 18.82
C VAL A 247 -7.71 -48.30 17.85
N GLU A 248 -7.39 -48.04 16.58
CA GLU A 248 -6.68 -48.93 15.61
C GLU A 248 -5.95 -48.02 14.59
N GLU A 249 -4.64 -47.82 14.68
CA GLU A 249 -3.50 -48.58 14.11
C GLU A 249 -3.38 -48.65 12.57
N ALA A 250 -2.39 -47.87 12.10
CA ALA A 250 -1.50 -47.95 10.93
C ALA A 250 -1.71 -49.01 9.81
N ALA A 251 -1.50 -48.58 8.56
CA ALA A 251 -0.27 -48.89 7.79
C ALA A 251 -0.32 -48.37 6.32
N PRO A 252 0.84 -48.23 5.63
CA PRO A 252 1.05 -47.34 4.48
C PRO A 252 1.24 -48.07 3.13
N VAL A 253 1.17 -47.34 2.01
CA VAL A 253 1.50 -47.87 0.66
C VAL A 253 2.12 -46.74 -0.18
N THR A 254 3.46 -46.58 -0.15
CA THR A 254 4.52 -47.02 -1.08
C THR A 254 4.67 -46.25 -2.41
N GLU A 255 5.93 -45.92 -2.69
CA GLU A 255 6.55 -45.27 -3.85
C GLU A 255 6.14 -45.85 -5.21
N ALA A 256 6.07 -44.95 -6.20
CA ALA A 256 6.04 -45.26 -7.62
C ALA A 256 7.46 -45.19 -8.21
N PRO A 257 7.88 -46.15 -9.06
CA PRO A 257 9.16 -46.09 -9.75
C PRO A 257 9.08 -45.34 -11.09
N VAL A 258 10.21 -44.69 -11.40
CA VAL A 258 10.56 -44.04 -12.67
C VAL A 258 11.04 -45.10 -13.66
N GLU A 259 10.66 -45.02 -14.93
CA GLU A 259 11.38 -45.72 -16.01
C GLU A 259 11.49 -44.83 -17.26
N GLU A 260 12.68 -44.87 -17.85
CA GLU A 260 13.22 -44.04 -18.93
C GLU A 260 12.74 -44.44 -20.34
N ALA A 261 13.02 -43.53 -21.28
CA ALA A 261 12.83 -43.58 -22.73
C ALA A 261 13.47 -44.78 -23.46
N PRO A 262 13.20 -44.91 -24.77
CA PRO A 262 14.29 -44.60 -25.71
C PRO A 262 13.86 -43.86 -27.00
N ALA A 263 14.87 -43.30 -27.67
CA ALA A 263 14.85 -42.58 -28.94
C ALA A 263 14.87 -43.50 -30.19
N GLU A 264 14.52 -42.97 -31.38
CA GLU A 264 15.40 -42.85 -32.58
C GLU A 264 14.62 -42.50 -33.89
N GLU A 265 15.27 -41.66 -34.71
CA GLU A 265 15.13 -41.29 -36.16
C GLU A 265 13.83 -41.46 -36.98
N ALA A 266 13.44 -40.39 -37.70
CA ALA A 266 13.83 -40.16 -39.11
C ALA A 266 12.98 -39.02 -39.74
N ALA A 267 13.63 -38.08 -40.43
CA ALA A 267 12.99 -37.17 -41.40
C ALA A 267 12.88 -37.86 -42.77
N PRO A 268 11.91 -37.47 -43.62
CA PRO A 268 12.33 -36.69 -44.79
C PRO A 268 11.35 -35.60 -45.27
N GLU A 269 11.97 -34.69 -46.00
CA GLU A 269 11.54 -33.51 -46.77
C GLU A 269 10.49 -33.79 -47.88
N VAL A 270 9.52 -32.88 -48.10
CA VAL A 270 8.85 -32.66 -49.39
C VAL A 270 8.13 -31.29 -49.49
N VAL A 271 8.65 -30.46 -50.41
CA VAL A 271 8.04 -29.53 -51.39
C VAL A 271 6.94 -28.50 -51.04
N GLU A 272 7.24 -27.29 -51.52
CA GLU A 272 6.38 -26.12 -51.79
C GLU A 272 5.14 -26.48 -52.63
N GLU A 273 3.99 -25.87 -52.31
CA GLU A 273 3.13 -25.22 -53.31
C GLU A 273 2.12 -24.28 -52.64
N GLU A 274 1.99 -23.11 -53.26
CA GLU A 274 1.19 -21.94 -52.91
C GLU A 274 -0.26 -22.17 -53.37
N GLU A 275 -1.26 -22.04 -52.49
CA GLU A 275 -2.64 -21.81 -52.90
C GLU A 275 -3.34 -20.83 -51.96
N GLU A 276 -3.63 -19.66 -52.52
CA GLU A 276 -4.40 -18.56 -51.96
C GLU A 276 -5.88 -18.98 -51.83
N ALA A 277 -6.39 -19.03 -50.61
CA ALA A 277 -7.82 -19.02 -50.34
C ALA A 277 -8.10 -18.06 -49.18
N ALA A 278 -8.72 -16.94 -49.50
CA ALA A 278 -9.26 -15.99 -48.54
C ALA A 278 -10.24 -16.70 -47.58
N ALA A 279 -9.94 -16.62 -46.29
CA ALA A 279 -10.90 -16.83 -45.21
C ALA A 279 -10.63 -15.79 -44.12
N GLU A 280 -11.69 -15.07 -43.78
CA GLU A 280 -11.77 -14.00 -42.79
C GLU A 280 -11.19 -14.45 -41.43
N PRO A 281 -10.50 -13.58 -40.67
CA PRO A 281 -10.03 -13.96 -39.36
C PRO A 281 -11.23 -14.01 -38.41
N VAL A 282 -11.63 -15.22 -38.04
CA VAL A 282 -12.42 -15.47 -36.84
C VAL A 282 -11.48 -15.23 -35.66
N VAL A 283 -11.36 -13.96 -35.26
CA VAL A 283 -10.92 -13.57 -33.93
C VAL A 283 -12.14 -13.62 -33.03
N GLU A 284 -12.43 -14.81 -32.52
CA GLU A 284 -13.34 -14.98 -31.39
C GLU A 284 -12.68 -15.93 -30.39
N GLU A 285 -12.42 -15.38 -29.22
CA GLU A 285 -12.19 -16.06 -27.95
C GLU A 285 -10.91 -16.89 -27.77
N ALA A 286 -9.86 -16.20 -27.32
CA ALA A 286 -9.00 -16.69 -26.24
C ALA A 286 -8.28 -15.51 -25.56
N VAL A 287 -9.06 -14.61 -24.98
CA VAL A 287 -8.56 -13.73 -23.92
C VAL A 287 -9.05 -14.33 -22.62
N THR A 288 -8.11 -14.71 -21.76
CA THR A 288 -8.37 -15.31 -20.45
C THR A 288 -9.25 -14.40 -19.60
N GLU A 289 -10.54 -14.72 -19.59
CA GLU A 289 -11.61 -14.15 -18.77
C GLU A 289 -11.52 -14.68 -17.34
N THR A 290 -10.51 -14.28 -16.56
CA THR A 290 -10.49 -14.59 -15.11
C THR A 290 -9.86 -13.51 -14.23
N ALA A 291 -9.81 -12.23 -14.65
CA ALA A 291 -9.24 -11.17 -13.79
C ALA A 291 -9.91 -9.78 -13.88
N ALA A 292 -10.91 -9.58 -14.74
CA ALA A 292 -11.49 -8.26 -15.01
C ALA A 292 -12.95 -8.07 -14.50
N THR A 293 -13.59 -9.09 -13.96
CA THR A 293 -15.04 -9.06 -13.68
C THR A 293 -15.45 -8.29 -12.42
N ASP A 294 -14.53 -8.03 -11.49
CA ASP A 294 -14.92 -7.59 -10.15
C ASP A 294 -14.63 -6.10 -9.89
N LEU A 295 -14.09 -5.35 -10.87
CA LEU A 295 -13.78 -3.92 -10.69
C LEU A 295 -14.96 -3.09 -10.13
N PRO A 296 -16.22 -3.27 -10.57
CA PRO A 296 -17.34 -2.53 -9.99
C PRO A 296 -17.47 -2.69 -8.48
N GLU A 297 -17.14 -3.85 -7.92
CA GLU A 297 -17.18 -4.12 -6.47
C GLU A 297 -16.10 -3.31 -5.73
N PHE A 298 -14.87 -3.32 -6.25
CA PHE A 298 -13.76 -2.54 -5.67
C PHE A 298 -13.95 -1.02 -5.83
N MET A 299 -14.70 -0.58 -6.87
CA MET A 299 -15.03 0.82 -7.08
C MET A 299 -16.03 1.37 -6.06
N VAL A 300 -16.92 0.54 -5.50
CA VAL A 300 -17.85 0.96 -4.42
C VAL A 300 -17.08 1.46 -3.20
N ASN A 301 -15.94 0.84 -2.91
CA ASN A 301 -15.07 1.18 -1.77
C ASN A 301 -13.84 2.00 -2.19
N ALA A 302 -13.81 2.55 -3.40
CA ALA A 302 -12.64 3.27 -3.88
C ALA A 302 -12.49 4.64 -3.20
N SER A 303 -11.28 4.91 -2.71
CA SER A 303 -10.90 6.18 -2.06
C SER A 303 -9.93 6.97 -2.95
N ALA A 304 -10.29 8.20 -3.30
CA ALA A 304 -9.42 9.11 -4.05
C ALA A 304 -8.17 9.52 -3.23
N GLU A 305 -8.28 9.56 -1.90
CA GLU A 305 -7.14 9.83 -1.02
C GLU A 305 -6.12 8.68 -1.05
N ASP A 306 -6.61 7.44 -0.98
CA ASP A 306 -5.75 6.25 -1.11
C ASP A 306 -5.20 6.12 -2.54
N GLY A 307 -5.97 6.56 -3.53
CA GLY A 307 -5.54 6.63 -4.91
C GLY A 307 -4.40 7.63 -5.13
N ARG A 308 -4.41 8.78 -4.44
CA ARG A 308 -3.29 9.74 -4.45
C ARG A 308 -2.00 9.08 -3.94
N ARG A 309 -2.12 8.23 -2.91
CA ARG A 309 -0.98 7.45 -2.39
C ARG A 309 -0.53 6.38 -3.39
N ALA A 310 -1.48 5.67 -4.01
CA ALA A 310 -1.19 4.70 -5.08
C ALA A 310 -0.55 5.34 -6.32
N PHE A 311 -0.79 6.63 -6.57
CA PHE A 311 -0.21 7.40 -7.69
C PHE A 311 1.27 7.79 -7.50
N ARG A 312 1.84 7.69 -6.29
CA ARG A 312 3.24 8.09 -6.01
C ARG A 312 4.28 7.54 -7.00
N PRO A 313 4.24 6.24 -7.40
CA PRO A 313 5.17 5.70 -8.40
C PRO A 313 5.01 6.32 -9.80
N CYS A 314 3.84 6.87 -10.12
CA CYS A 314 3.53 7.46 -11.42
C CYS A 314 4.07 8.89 -11.56
N MET A 315 4.21 9.63 -10.45
CA MET A 315 4.64 11.03 -10.43
C MET A 315 6.01 11.27 -11.04
N ALA A 316 6.89 10.27 -11.01
CA ALA A 316 8.22 10.34 -11.63
C ALA A 316 8.15 10.52 -13.16
N CYS A 317 7.08 10.01 -13.78
CA CYS A 317 6.94 9.99 -15.24
C CYS A 317 5.76 10.83 -15.74
N HIS A 318 4.76 11.09 -14.91
CA HIS A 318 3.52 11.74 -15.32
C HIS A 318 3.25 13.01 -14.51
N THR A 319 2.41 13.88 -15.06
CA THR A 319 1.85 15.05 -14.38
C THR A 319 0.33 14.91 -14.33
N LEU A 320 -0.30 15.69 -13.45
CA LEU A 320 -1.76 15.87 -13.46
C LEU A 320 -2.13 17.25 -14.01
N ASP A 321 -1.17 18.00 -14.56
CA ASP A 321 -1.42 19.33 -15.12
C ASP A 321 -1.74 19.20 -16.61
N GLU A 322 -2.73 19.93 -17.11
CA GLU A 322 -3.16 19.87 -18.50
C GLU A 322 -1.99 20.16 -19.46
N GLY A 323 -1.77 19.25 -20.42
CA GLY A 323 -0.75 19.40 -21.47
C GLY A 323 0.72 19.31 -21.00
N ALA A 324 1.00 19.20 -19.71
CA ALA A 324 2.37 19.11 -19.19
C ALA A 324 2.89 17.67 -19.30
N ASN A 325 3.64 17.37 -20.36
CA ASN A 325 4.25 16.06 -20.58
C ASN A 325 5.62 15.92 -19.90
N ARG A 326 5.99 14.69 -19.50
CA ARG A 326 7.29 14.32 -18.93
C ARG A 326 7.84 13.08 -19.67
N VAL A 327 8.37 12.09 -18.94
CA VAL A 327 8.75 10.78 -19.49
C VAL A 327 7.52 10.07 -20.08
N GLY A 328 6.36 10.24 -19.44
CA GLY A 328 5.04 9.88 -19.94
C GLY A 328 4.19 11.12 -20.24
N PRO A 329 3.02 10.95 -20.88
CA PRO A 329 2.08 12.04 -21.14
C PRO A 329 1.47 12.60 -19.85
N SER A 330 0.90 13.80 -19.91
CA SER A 330 -0.03 14.27 -18.86
C SER A 330 -1.17 13.26 -18.66
N LEU A 331 -1.60 13.08 -17.42
CA LEU A 331 -2.75 12.25 -17.05
C LEU A 331 -3.98 13.09 -16.67
N TYR A 332 -3.94 14.39 -16.94
CA TYR A 332 -5.08 15.29 -16.75
C TYR A 332 -6.28 14.78 -17.54
N ASN A 333 -7.39 14.56 -16.84
CA ASN A 333 -8.65 14.06 -17.35
C ASN A 333 -8.49 12.78 -18.20
N VAL A 334 -7.66 11.83 -17.73
CA VAL A 334 -7.37 10.60 -18.48
C VAL A 334 -8.54 9.61 -18.45
N VAL A 335 -9.34 9.57 -17.38
CA VAL A 335 -10.43 8.61 -17.22
C VAL A 335 -11.54 8.95 -18.22
N ASN A 336 -12.02 7.94 -18.95
CA ASN A 336 -13.00 8.02 -20.04
C ASN A 336 -12.57 8.86 -21.26
N ASN A 337 -11.32 9.31 -21.31
CA ASN A 337 -10.79 10.10 -22.42
C ASN A 337 -10.07 9.22 -23.45
N ASP A 338 -9.86 9.73 -24.65
CA ASP A 338 -9.31 8.97 -25.77
C ASP A 338 -7.89 8.48 -25.47
N ILE A 339 -7.64 7.21 -25.83
CA ILE A 339 -6.33 6.60 -25.70
C ILE A 339 -5.36 7.32 -26.63
N ALA A 340 -4.15 7.57 -26.14
CA ALA A 340 -3.07 8.18 -26.90
C ALA A 340 -3.38 9.58 -27.50
N SER A 341 -4.19 10.38 -26.83
CA SER A 341 -4.71 11.66 -27.35
C SER A 341 -3.96 12.92 -26.90
N VAL A 342 -3.03 12.83 -25.94
CA VAL A 342 -2.36 14.01 -25.39
C VAL A 342 -1.43 14.65 -26.42
N GLU A 343 -1.70 15.91 -26.75
CA GLU A 343 -0.93 16.64 -27.74
C GLU A 343 0.54 16.79 -27.34
N GLY A 344 1.43 16.76 -28.33
CA GLY A 344 2.87 16.94 -28.12
C GLY A 344 3.59 15.74 -27.50
N PHE A 345 2.90 14.69 -27.05
CA PHE A 345 3.54 13.45 -26.59
C PHE A 345 3.72 12.45 -27.74
N ARG A 346 4.89 11.81 -27.80
CA ARG A 346 5.17 10.77 -28.81
C ARG A 346 4.86 9.40 -28.23
N TYR A 347 3.68 8.86 -28.51
CA TYR A 347 3.28 7.50 -28.09
C TYR A 347 4.08 6.39 -28.79
N SER A 348 4.16 5.20 -28.17
CA SER A 348 4.63 3.97 -28.85
C SER A 348 3.68 3.57 -29.96
N SER A 349 4.17 2.91 -31.01
CA SER A 349 3.31 2.39 -32.10
C SER A 349 2.16 1.56 -31.54
N ALA A 350 2.47 0.61 -30.65
CA ALA A 350 1.50 -0.24 -29.98
C ALA A 350 0.43 0.51 -29.16
N MET A 351 0.73 1.72 -28.66
CA MET A 351 -0.24 2.51 -27.90
C MET A 351 -1.06 3.41 -28.83
N ALA A 352 -0.44 3.95 -29.88
CA ALA A 352 -1.09 4.80 -30.87
C ALA A 352 -2.04 4.03 -31.81
N GLU A 353 -1.87 2.72 -31.92
CA GLU A 353 -2.76 1.82 -32.68
C GLU A 353 -4.02 1.44 -31.89
N LEU A 354 -4.08 1.70 -30.58
CA LEU A 354 -5.26 1.43 -29.77
C LEU A 354 -6.32 2.51 -29.97
N GLU A 355 -7.56 2.10 -30.19
CA GLU A 355 -8.69 2.99 -30.40
C GLU A 355 -9.63 3.04 -29.18
N GLY A 356 -10.43 4.11 -29.13
CA GLY A 356 -11.42 4.36 -28.09
C GLY A 356 -10.85 5.03 -26.85
N ASN A 357 -11.51 4.83 -25.71
CA ASN A 357 -11.29 5.61 -24.50
C ASN A 357 -10.74 4.74 -23.36
N TRP A 358 -10.07 5.38 -22.40
CA TRP A 358 -9.62 4.82 -21.13
C TRP A 358 -10.80 4.62 -20.17
N THR A 359 -11.65 3.62 -20.44
CA THR A 359 -12.70 3.22 -19.49
C THR A 359 -12.07 2.67 -18.20
N TYR A 360 -12.87 2.58 -17.13
CA TYR A 360 -12.44 1.99 -15.85
C TYR A 360 -11.83 0.59 -16.05
N GLU A 361 -12.47 -0.26 -16.85
CA GLU A 361 -12.05 -1.63 -17.11
C GLU A 361 -10.73 -1.69 -17.89
N LYS A 362 -10.60 -0.83 -18.91
CA LYS A 362 -9.37 -0.71 -19.70
C LYS A 362 -8.21 -0.18 -18.86
N LEU A 363 -8.45 0.83 -18.03
CA LEU A 363 -7.45 1.34 -17.09
C LEU A 363 -7.07 0.28 -16.05
N ASN A 364 -8.03 -0.41 -15.44
CA ASN A 364 -7.79 -1.48 -14.48
C ASN A 364 -6.90 -2.59 -15.08
N THR A 365 -7.24 -3.05 -16.28
CA THR A 365 -6.48 -4.09 -16.99
C THR A 365 -5.09 -3.59 -17.39
N TYR A 366 -4.98 -2.35 -17.86
CA TYR A 366 -3.69 -1.78 -18.26
C TYR A 366 -2.77 -1.54 -17.07
N LEU A 367 -3.30 -1.00 -15.96
CA LEU A 367 -2.55 -0.69 -14.75
C LEU A 367 -2.07 -1.95 -14.03
N GLU A 368 -2.74 -3.09 -14.18
CA GLU A 368 -2.29 -4.36 -13.59
C GLU A 368 -0.99 -4.88 -14.20
N ALA A 369 -0.85 -4.81 -15.53
CA ALA A 369 0.31 -5.33 -16.25
C ALA A 369 0.50 -4.65 -17.63
N PRO A 370 1.00 -3.40 -17.68
CA PRO A 370 0.99 -2.58 -18.89
C PRO A 370 1.63 -3.24 -20.12
N ARG A 371 2.78 -3.91 -19.93
CA ARG A 371 3.51 -4.58 -21.01
C ARG A 371 2.84 -5.86 -21.50
N SER A 372 2.01 -6.48 -20.66
CA SER A 372 1.22 -7.65 -21.04
C SER A 372 -0.04 -7.22 -21.79
N THR A 373 -0.70 -6.16 -21.31
CA THR A 373 -1.94 -5.63 -21.91
C THR A 373 -1.67 -4.92 -23.24
N VAL A 374 -0.55 -4.19 -23.35
CA VAL A 374 -0.14 -3.51 -24.59
C VAL A 374 1.31 -3.89 -24.91
N PRO A 375 1.54 -5.04 -25.56
CA PRO A 375 2.88 -5.46 -25.97
C PRO A 375 3.55 -4.40 -26.85
N GLY A 376 4.76 -3.97 -26.49
CA GLY A 376 5.47 -2.89 -27.18
C GLY A 376 5.17 -1.48 -26.65
N THR A 377 4.36 -1.36 -25.58
CA THR A 377 4.27 -0.09 -24.84
C THR A 377 5.64 0.34 -24.30
N ARG A 378 5.93 1.64 -24.40
CA ARG A 378 7.16 2.22 -23.85
C ARG A 378 7.10 2.46 -22.34
N MET A 379 5.93 2.30 -21.71
CA MET A 379 5.80 2.47 -20.26
C MET A 379 6.50 1.32 -19.52
N ALA A 380 7.59 1.64 -18.83
CA ALA A 380 8.38 0.69 -18.06
C ALA A 380 7.87 0.56 -16.62
N PHE A 381 6.64 0.07 -16.46
CA PHE A 381 5.99 -0.10 -15.17
C PHE A 381 5.60 -1.55 -14.92
N ALA A 382 5.87 -2.05 -13.71
CA ALA A 382 5.60 -3.44 -13.33
C ALA A 382 4.10 -3.74 -13.12
N GLY A 383 3.30 -2.68 -12.94
CA GLY A 383 1.86 -2.76 -12.69
C GLY A 383 1.49 -2.73 -11.21
N VAL A 384 0.24 -2.40 -10.93
CA VAL A 384 -0.38 -2.39 -9.60
C VAL A 384 -1.17 -3.69 -9.40
N ARG A 385 -0.67 -4.56 -8.52
CA ARG A 385 -1.22 -5.92 -8.37
C ARG A 385 -2.51 -5.99 -7.57
N SER A 386 -2.64 -5.14 -6.55
CA SER A 386 -3.86 -5.03 -5.75
C SER A 386 -4.99 -4.45 -6.61
N GLN A 387 -6.13 -5.13 -6.65
CA GLN A 387 -7.30 -4.66 -7.38
C GLN A 387 -7.92 -3.42 -6.71
N GLN A 388 -7.96 -3.39 -5.38
CA GLN A 388 -8.40 -2.21 -4.63
C GLN A 388 -7.47 -1.00 -4.86
N ASP A 389 -6.15 -1.19 -4.92
CA ASP A 389 -5.22 -0.08 -5.22
C ASP A 389 -5.44 0.47 -6.63
N ARG A 390 -5.81 -0.38 -7.60
CA ARG A 390 -6.17 0.08 -8.94
C ARG A 390 -7.49 0.85 -8.94
N ALA A 391 -8.50 0.35 -8.23
CA ALA A 391 -9.78 1.06 -8.08
C ALA A 391 -9.59 2.43 -7.42
N ASN A 392 -8.84 2.49 -6.31
CA ASN A 392 -8.45 3.73 -5.63
C ASN A 392 -7.71 4.68 -6.59
N LEU A 393 -6.71 4.17 -7.33
CA LEU A 393 -5.95 4.95 -8.29
C LEU A 393 -6.84 5.51 -9.41
N ILE A 394 -7.76 4.72 -9.94
CA ILE A 394 -8.70 5.17 -10.98
C ILE A 394 -9.62 6.26 -10.41
N ALA A 395 -10.17 6.09 -9.20
CA ALA A 395 -10.97 7.11 -8.53
C ALA A 395 -10.19 8.42 -8.30
N PHE A 396 -8.90 8.33 -7.96
CA PHE A 396 -8.04 9.51 -7.85
C PHE A 396 -7.79 10.19 -9.20
N LEU A 397 -7.53 9.41 -10.26
CA LEU A 397 -7.33 9.95 -11.60
C LEU A 397 -8.59 10.63 -12.16
N GLU A 398 -9.79 10.24 -11.73
CA GLU A 398 -11.00 11.00 -12.06
C GLU A 398 -10.99 12.41 -11.49
N THR A 399 -10.40 12.60 -10.30
CA THR A 399 -10.30 13.94 -9.70
C THR A 399 -9.31 14.84 -10.44
N SER A 400 -8.37 14.26 -11.20
CA SER A 400 -7.44 15.04 -12.02
C SER A 400 -8.15 15.51 -13.29
N GLY A 401 -8.60 16.77 -13.31
CA GLY A 401 -9.33 17.32 -14.45
C GLY A 401 -10.64 18.04 -14.11
N GLN A 402 -11.09 17.95 -12.86
CA GLN A 402 -12.35 18.54 -12.38
C GLN A 402 -12.15 19.90 -11.74
#